data_AF-A0A1Q7IIY4-F1
#
_entry.id   AF-A0A1Q7IIY4-F1
#
_cell.length_a   1.000
_cell.length_b   1.000
_cell.length_c   1.000
_cell.angle_alpha   90.00
_cell.angle_beta   90.00
_cell.angle_gamma   90.00
#
_symmetry.space_group_name_H-M   'P 1'
#
loop_
_entity.id
_entity.type
_entity.pdbx_description
1 polymer ?
#
loop_
_entity_poly.entity_id
_entity_poly.type
_entity_poly.pdbx_seq_one_letter_code
_entity_poly.pdbx_strand_id
1 'polypeptide(L)'
;MSGRSLSFPQLLLESIDEGLSVLGNEPREAVYQFLRTICSLHREDIPDHVPEFAAGLKRALGGASKVIERLILRRLFEKTGSSFRDVPDTDFNEYVLDAKRRFEIVSHRHEDPAEGARSKKGQVSS
;
A
#
# COMPACT_ATOMS: atom_id res chain seq x y z
N MET A 1 20.80 0.84 4.90
CA MET A 1 19.59 1.58 5.34
C MET A 1 18.69 0.56 6.01
N SER A 2 18.47 0.70 7.31
CA SER A 2 17.78 -0.30 8.13
C SER A 2 16.38 -0.59 7.60
N GLY A 3 16.11 -1.85 7.28
CA GLY A 3 14.79 -2.33 6.87
C GLY A 3 13.81 -2.14 8.02
N ARG A 4 13.01 -1.07 7.99
CA ARG A 4 11.77 -1.04 8.73
C ARG A 4 10.77 -1.88 7.96
N SER A 5 10.36 -3.01 8.52
CA SER A 5 9.12 -3.69 8.15
C SER A 5 7.97 -2.76 8.56
N LEU A 6 7.60 -1.85 7.65
CA LEU A 6 6.43 -0.99 7.79
C LEU A 6 5.17 -1.83 7.66
N SER A 7 4.13 -1.50 8.42
CA SER A 7 2.80 -2.07 8.22
C SER A 7 2.20 -1.57 6.89
N PHE A 8 1.25 -2.30 6.32
CA PHE A 8 0.57 -1.88 5.09
C PHE A 8 -0.03 -0.46 5.18
N PRO A 9 -0.72 -0.07 6.28
CA PRO A 9 -1.23 1.30 6.43
C PRO A 9 -0.13 2.37 6.33
N GLN A 10 1.03 2.13 6.95
CA GLN A 10 2.16 3.06 6.89
C GLN A 10 2.73 3.16 5.47
N LEU A 11 2.85 2.02 4.79
CA LEU A 11 3.35 1.94 3.42
C LEU A 11 2.42 2.63 2.42
N LEU A 12 1.10 2.51 2.63
CA LEU A 12 0.10 3.27 1.88
C LEU A 12 0.20 4.77 2.13
N LEU A 13 0.29 5.21 3.38
CA LEU A 13 0.45 6.62 3.72
C LEU A 13 1.72 7.25 3.14
N GLU A 14 2.83 6.53 3.18
CA GLU A 14 4.08 6.98 2.58
C GLU A 14 3.96 7.09 1.05
N SER A 15 3.28 6.12 0.42
CA SER A 15 3.02 6.15 -1.02
C SER A 15 2.13 7.33 -1.43
N ILE A 16 1.15 7.69 -0.59
CA ILE A 16 0.29 8.86 -0.79
C ILE A 16 1.10 10.16 -0.66
N ASP A 17 1.92 10.28 0.39
CA ASP A 17 2.79 11.45 0.60
C ASP A 17 3.73 11.65 -0.60
N GLU A 18 4.40 10.59 -1.04
CA GLU A 18 5.30 10.62 -2.19
C GLU A 18 4.56 10.97 -3.48
N GLY A 19 3.38 10.38 -3.69
CA GLY A 19 2.54 10.63 -4.86
C GLY A 19 2.03 12.06 -4.94
N LEU A 20 1.68 12.67 -3.82
CA LEU A 20 1.26 14.08 -3.76
C LEU A 20 2.44 15.06 -3.81
N SER A 21 3.62 14.65 -3.35
CA SER A 21 4.82 15.51 -3.33
C SER A 21 5.28 15.94 -4.73
N VAL A 22 4.84 15.24 -5.79
CA VAL A 22 5.09 15.66 -7.19
C VAL A 22 4.44 16.99 -7.54
N LEU A 23 3.43 17.42 -6.77
CA LEU A 23 2.76 18.71 -6.94
C LEU A 23 3.58 19.86 -6.30
N GLY A 24 4.56 19.55 -5.45
CA GLY A 24 5.22 20.51 -4.57
C GLY A 24 4.68 20.47 -3.13
N ASN A 25 5.39 21.13 -2.21
CA ASN A 25 5.06 21.10 -0.79
C ASN A 25 3.74 21.84 -0.49
N GLU A 26 3.58 23.07 -0.96
CA GLU A 26 2.39 23.88 -0.68
C GLU A 26 1.12 23.26 -1.27
N PRO A 27 1.10 22.77 -2.54
CA PRO A 27 -0.06 22.08 -3.08
C PRO A 27 -0.40 20.78 -2.36
N ARG A 28 0.61 20.01 -1.92
CA ARG A 28 0.38 18.80 -1.10
C ARG A 28 -0.33 19.15 0.21
N GLU A 29 0.15 20.16 0.92
CA GLU A 29 -0.50 20.60 2.16
C GLU A 29 -1.92 21.11 1.90
N ALA A 30 -2.15 21.83 0.79
CA ALA A 30 -3.48 22.27 0.40
C ALA A 30 -4.44 21.09 0.15
N VAL A 31 -3.98 20.01 -0.49
CA VAL A 31 -4.77 18.79 -0.67
C VAL A 31 -5.11 18.15 0.67
N TYR A 32 -4.15 18.01 1.58
CA TYR A 32 -4.43 17.45 2.91
C TYR A 32 -5.37 18.33 3.73
N GLN A 33 -5.24 19.65 3.65
CA GLN A 33 -6.17 20.59 4.29
C GLN A 33 -7.57 20.49 3.69
N PHE A 34 -7.70 20.32 2.38
CA PHE A 34 -9.00 20.09 1.72
C PHE A 34 -9.64 18.79 2.20
N LEU A 35 -8.89 17.68 2.22
CA LEU A 35 -9.39 16.40 2.72
C LEU A 35 -9.87 16.51 4.16
N ARG A 36 -9.09 17.17 5.03
CA ARG A 36 -9.43 17.36 6.44
C ARG A 36 -10.66 18.24 6.64
N THR A 37 -10.76 19.37 5.93
CA THR A 37 -11.81 20.36 6.19
C THR A 37 -13.09 20.11 5.40
N ILE A 38 -12.99 19.64 4.16
CA ILE A 38 -14.12 19.45 3.24
C ILE A 38 -14.61 18.01 3.21
N CYS A 39 -13.71 17.04 3.40
CA CYS A 39 -14.05 15.61 3.40
C CYS A 39 -14.07 15.02 4.81
N SER A 40 -13.72 15.79 5.85
CA SER A 40 -13.58 15.31 7.24
C SER A 40 -12.67 14.08 7.37
N LEU A 41 -11.67 13.96 6.49
CA LEU A 41 -10.77 12.82 6.41
C LEU A 41 -9.36 13.26 6.83
N HIS A 42 -8.89 12.77 7.97
CA HIS A 42 -7.51 13.01 8.40
C HIS A 42 -6.56 12.07 7.65
N ARG A 43 -5.29 12.52 7.51
CA ARG A 43 -4.25 11.74 6.82
C ARG A 43 -4.13 10.33 7.42
N GLU A 44 -4.15 10.22 8.74
CA GLU A 44 -3.96 8.94 9.46
C GLU A 44 -5.09 7.94 9.23
N ASP A 45 -6.29 8.43 8.91
CA ASP A 45 -7.50 7.62 8.70
C ASP A 45 -7.63 7.11 7.25
N ILE A 46 -6.85 7.66 6.31
CA ILE A 46 -6.90 7.28 4.89
C ILE A 46 -6.79 5.76 4.65
N PRO A 47 -5.93 5.00 5.35
CA PRO A 47 -5.80 3.56 5.11
C PRO A 47 -7.09 2.76 5.37
N ASP A 48 -7.96 3.26 6.25
CA ASP A 48 -9.26 2.67 6.56
C ASP A 48 -10.39 3.24 5.70
N HIS A 49 -10.16 4.40 5.05
CA HIS A 49 -11.12 5.17 4.26
C HIS A 49 -10.59 5.49 2.85
N VAL A 50 -10.07 4.47 2.17
CA VAL A 50 -9.50 4.59 0.81
C VAL A 50 -10.54 5.11 -0.21
N PRO A 51 -11.81 4.65 -0.22
CA PRO A 51 -12.81 5.16 -1.15
C PRO A 51 -13.09 6.66 -0.96
N GLU A 52 -13.15 7.11 0.28
CA GLU A 52 -13.34 8.52 0.65
C GLU A 52 -12.14 9.36 0.23
N PHE A 53 -10.92 8.83 0.37
CA PHE A 53 -9.71 9.48 -0.13
C PHE A 53 -9.76 9.66 -1.66
N ALA A 54 -10.07 8.60 -2.43
CA ALA A 54 -10.15 8.68 -3.89
C ALA A 54 -11.22 9.69 -4.35
N ALA A 55 -12.40 9.66 -3.72
CA ALA A 55 -13.46 10.62 -3.99
C ALA A 55 -13.03 12.06 -3.62
N GLY A 56 -12.38 12.25 -2.48
CA GLY A 56 -11.88 13.55 -2.02
C GLY A 56 -10.80 14.11 -2.95
N LEU A 57 -9.88 13.27 -3.41
CA LEU A 57 -8.83 13.64 -4.34
C LEU A 57 -9.40 14.05 -5.71
N LYS A 58 -10.41 13.33 -6.20
CA LYS A 58 -11.16 13.71 -7.42
C LYS A 58 -11.90 15.03 -7.26
N ARG A 59 -12.44 15.33 -6.08
CA ARG A 59 -13.06 16.64 -5.79
C ARG A 59 -12.04 17.78 -5.75
N ALA A 60 -10.84 17.52 -5.21
CA ALA A 60 -9.78 18.52 -5.10
C ALA A 60 -9.09 18.82 -6.44
N LEU A 61 -8.79 17.78 -7.24
CA LEU A 61 -7.94 17.88 -8.43
C LEU A 61 -8.69 17.63 -9.75
N GLY A 62 -9.98 17.31 -9.70
CA GLY A 62 -10.77 17.00 -10.90
C GLY A 62 -10.16 15.85 -11.70
N GLY A 63 -10.01 16.03 -13.01
CA GLY A 63 -9.43 15.02 -13.90
C GLY A 63 -7.96 14.69 -13.62
N ALA A 64 -7.20 15.59 -12.97
CA ALA A 64 -5.79 15.36 -12.64
C ALA A 64 -5.60 14.32 -11.51
N SER A 65 -6.65 14.04 -10.73
CA SER A 65 -6.65 12.98 -9.70
C SER A 65 -6.16 11.64 -10.24
N LYS A 66 -6.61 11.23 -11.44
CA LYS A 66 -6.21 9.96 -12.08
C LYS A 66 -4.71 9.83 -12.32
N VAL A 67 -3.99 10.94 -12.48
CA VAL A 67 -2.53 10.92 -12.65
C VAL A 67 -1.87 10.68 -11.29
N ILE A 68 -2.36 11.36 -10.25
CA ILE A 68 -1.88 11.21 -8.89
C ILE A 68 -2.17 9.81 -8.34
N GLU A 69 -3.38 9.28 -8.54
CA GLU A 69 -3.76 7.90 -8.18
C GLU A 69 -2.78 6.89 -8.77
N ARG A 70 -2.46 7.00 -10.07
CA ARG A 70 -1.48 6.11 -10.72
C ARG A 70 -0.08 6.23 -10.14
N LEU A 71 0.36 7.44 -9.79
CA LEU A 71 1.65 7.64 -9.14
C LEU A 71 1.70 6.99 -7.75
N ILE A 72 0.64 7.16 -6.95
CA ILE A 72 0.50 6.52 -5.63
C ILE A 72 0.54 5.00 -5.77
N LEU A 73 -0.24 4.44 -6.68
CA LEU A 73 -0.28 2.99 -6.92
C LEU A 73 1.09 2.46 -7.36
N ARG A 74 1.78 3.15 -8.27
CA ARG A 74 3.12 2.76 -8.70
C ARG A 74 4.09 2.68 -7.52
N ARG A 75 4.07 3.67 -6.62
CA ARG A 75 4.89 3.67 -5.38
C ARG A 75 4.48 2.55 -4.42
N LEU A 76 3.19 2.33 -4.23
CA LEU A 76 2.65 1.28 -3.36
C LEU A 76 3.11 -0.12 -3.82
N PHE A 77 3.02 -0.40 -5.12
CA PHE A 77 3.46 -1.67 -5.69
C PHE A 77 4.98 -1.85 -5.64
N GLU A 78 5.75 -0.79 -5.92
CA GLU A 78 7.22 -0.77 -5.73
C GLU A 78 7.60 -1.15 -4.29
N LYS A 79 6.93 -0.56 -3.28
CA LYS A 79 7.22 -0.80 -1.86
C LYS A 79 6.71 -2.16 -1.36
N THR A 80 5.61 -2.69 -1.90
CA THR A 80 5.10 -4.03 -1.58
C THR A 80 5.81 -5.17 -2.33
N GLY A 81 6.84 -4.85 -3.15
CA GLY A 81 7.61 -5.84 -3.90
C GLY A 81 6.82 -6.54 -5.00
N SER A 82 5.74 -5.91 -5.49
CA SER A 82 4.81 -6.48 -6.46
C SER A 82 4.88 -5.75 -7.80
N SER A 83 4.63 -6.45 -8.90
CA SER A 83 4.53 -5.80 -10.21
C SER A 83 3.22 -5.00 -10.31
N PHE A 84 3.35 -3.70 -10.54
CA PHE A 84 2.23 -2.85 -10.96
C PHE A 84 1.94 -3.10 -12.43
N ARG A 85 0.70 -3.46 -12.75
CA ARG A 85 0.21 -3.52 -14.12
C ARG A 85 -0.90 -2.49 -14.24
N ASP A 86 -0.68 -1.46 -15.04
CA ASP A 86 -1.66 -0.41 -15.33
C ASP A 86 -2.73 -1.00 -16.26
N VAL A 87 -3.74 -1.63 -15.68
CA VAL A 87 -4.95 -2.10 -16.35
C VAL A 87 -5.92 -0.93 -16.46
N PRO A 88 -6.37 -0.58 -17.68
CA PRO A 88 -7.39 0.45 -17.88
C PRO A 88 -8.67 0.14 -17.11
N ASP A 89 -9.35 1.19 -16.65
CA ASP A 89 -10.67 1.13 -15.99
C ASP A 89 -10.74 0.37 -14.64
N THR A 90 -9.60 -0.05 -14.08
CA THR A 90 -9.56 -0.58 -12.72
C THR A 90 -9.57 0.56 -11.70
N ASP A 91 -10.41 0.41 -10.67
CA ASP A 91 -10.61 1.44 -9.65
C ASP A 91 -9.40 1.52 -8.69
N PHE A 92 -9.11 2.73 -8.20
CA PHE A 92 -8.01 2.95 -7.26
C PHE A 92 -8.12 2.05 -6.01
N ASN A 93 -9.35 1.87 -5.49
CA ASN A 93 -9.59 1.05 -4.31
C ASN A 93 -9.30 -0.43 -4.56
N GLU A 94 -9.64 -0.93 -5.76
CA GLU A 94 -9.37 -2.32 -6.14
C GLU A 94 -7.87 -2.60 -6.16
N TYR A 95 -7.05 -1.68 -6.67
CA TYR A 95 -5.61 -1.80 -6.64
C TYR A 95 -5.03 -1.76 -5.23
N VAL A 96 -5.53 -0.89 -4.37
CA VAL A 96 -5.07 -0.81 -2.97
C VAL A 96 -5.40 -2.10 -2.22
N LEU A 97 -6.59 -2.66 -2.43
CA LEU A 97 -6.97 -3.97 -1.87
C LEU A 97 -6.08 -5.09 -2.42
N ASP A 98 -5.75 -5.07 -3.71
CA ASP A 98 -4.85 -6.05 -4.29
C ASP A 98 -3.43 -5.97 -3.72
N ALA A 99 -2.90 -4.76 -3.57
CA ALA A 99 -1.61 -4.53 -2.93
C ALA A 99 -1.61 -5.03 -1.48
N LYS A 100 -2.70 -4.80 -0.73
CA LYS A 100 -2.85 -5.29 0.65
C LYS A 100 -2.80 -6.81 0.72
N ARG A 101 -3.59 -7.50 -0.13
CA ARG A 101 -3.59 -8.97 -0.21
C ARG A 101 -2.20 -9.54 -0.50
N ARG A 102 -1.48 -8.94 -1.46
CA ARG A 102 -0.12 -9.38 -1.82
C ARG A 102 0.88 -9.15 -0.69
N PHE A 103 0.79 -8.00 -0.02
CA PHE A 103 1.64 -7.68 1.13
C PHE A 103 1.46 -8.69 2.28
N GLU A 104 0.23 -9.08 2.58
CA GLU A 104 -0.09 -10.09 3.60
C GLU A 104 0.46 -11.48 3.21
N ILE A 105 0.33 -11.90 1.94
CA ILE A 105 0.87 -13.17 1.44
C ILE A 105 2.40 -13.22 1.57
N VAL A 106 3.10 -12.14 1.22
CA VAL A 106 4.57 -12.09 1.29
C VAL A 106 5.04 -12.05 2.75
N SER A 107 4.32 -11.35 3.63
CA SER A 107 4.64 -11.24 5.05
C SER A 107 4.50 -12.57 5.81
N HIS A 108 3.62 -13.48 5.36
CA HIS A 108 3.44 -14.81 5.95
C HIS A 108 4.40 -15.90 5.41
N ARG A 109 5.27 -15.60 4.45
CA ARG A 109 6.22 -16.58 3.89
C ARG A 109 7.59 -16.58 4.57
N HIS A 110 7.74 -15.85 5.67
CA HIS A 110 8.96 -15.82 6.48
C HIS A 110 8.71 -16.33 7.91
N GLU A 111 7.87 -17.35 8.04
CA GLU A 111 7.95 -18.30 9.17
C GLU A 111 8.17 -19.69 8.57
N ASP A 112 9.43 -19.99 8.23
CA ASP A 112 9.87 -21.38 8.06
C ASP A 112 9.78 -22.05 9.45
N PRO A 113 8.98 -23.10 9.65
CA PRO A 113 9.10 -23.93 10.82
C PRO A 113 10.38 -24.77 10.67
N ALA A 114 11.47 -24.26 11.25
CA ALA A 114 12.60 -25.08 11.57
C ALA A 114 12.21 -26.11 12.64
N GLU A 115 12.59 -27.35 12.37
CA GLU A 115 12.75 -28.50 13.27
C GLU A 115 11.55 -29.41 13.58
N GLY A 116 11.71 -30.65 13.10
CA GLY A 116 10.92 -31.82 13.46
C GLY A 116 11.64 -33.12 13.07
N ALA A 117 12.81 -33.34 13.67
CA ALA A 117 13.55 -34.61 13.85
C ALA A 117 13.22 -35.80 12.93
N ARG A 118 14.17 -36.12 12.04
CA ARG A 118 14.30 -37.43 11.38
C ARG A 118 14.80 -38.46 12.38
N SER A 119 13.89 -39.19 13.05
CA SER A 119 14.23 -40.40 13.79
C SER A 119 13.50 -41.59 13.19
N LYS A 120 14.21 -42.38 12.36
CA LYS A 120 13.88 -43.79 12.02
C LYS A 120 14.98 -44.43 11.17
N LYS A 121 15.83 -45.22 11.83
CA LYS A 121 16.29 -46.56 11.36
C LYS A 121 16.91 -47.23 12.59
N GLY A 122 16.30 -48.23 13.21
CA GLY A 122 15.76 -49.42 12.58
C GLY A 122 16.91 -50.42 12.41
N GLN A 123 17.17 -51.17 13.49
CA GLN A 123 17.58 -52.58 13.53
C GLN A 123 18.16 -53.18 12.24
N VAL A 124 19.39 -53.69 12.32
CA VAL A 124 19.77 -54.93 11.62
C VAL A 124 20.56 -55.82 12.58
N SER A 125 20.04 -57.03 12.71
CA SER A 125 20.62 -58.18 13.40
C SER A 125 21.68 -58.81 12.52
N SER A 126 22.79 -59.28 13.11
CA SER A 126 23.44 -60.60 12.89
C SER A 126 24.64 -60.72 13.81
#